data_AF-A0A3B9BGC7-F1
#
_entry.id   AF-A0A3B9BGC7-F1
#
_cell.length_a   1.000
_cell.length_b   1.000
_cell.length_c   1.000
_cell.angle_alpha   90.00
_cell.angle_beta   90.00
_cell.angle_gamma   90.00
#
_symmetry.space_group_name_H-M   'P 1'
#
loop_
_entity.id
_entity.type
_entity.pdbx_description
1 polymer ?
#
loop_
_entity_poly.entity_id
_entity_poly.type
_entity_poly.pdbx_seq_one_letter_code
_entity_poly.pdbx_strand_id
1 'polypeptide(L)'
;MKMKNRLLFFGLAALTLIFSCADNKKYAGMYSGVLVMEDGTHDIGITLTESGTAKLSGFHETEIQGDWEKEKVGESKDEGVWASFDFPNYRMRFELSLEDNGLRVIRISLRMKGKTVLRTLKLQKANPFLTRQ
;
A
#
# COMPACT_ATOMS: atom_id res chain seq x y z
N MET A 1 -17.38 58.66 6.14
CA MET A 1 -18.45 57.66 5.87
C MET A 1 -18.63 57.50 4.36
N LYS A 2 -18.16 56.37 3.81
CA LYS A 2 -18.74 55.60 2.68
C LYS A 2 -17.77 54.45 2.36
N MET A 3 -18.06 53.28 2.93
CA MET A 3 -17.45 52.01 2.54
C MET A 3 -17.92 51.65 1.13
N LYS A 4 -17.00 51.19 0.28
CA LYS A 4 -17.33 50.49 -0.96
C LYS A 4 -16.68 49.11 -0.93
N ASN A 5 -17.52 48.13 -0.57
CA ASN A 5 -17.32 46.72 -0.91
C ASN A 5 -16.89 46.58 -2.36
N ARG A 6 -15.96 45.66 -2.64
CA ARG A 6 -16.10 44.73 -3.77
C ARG A 6 -15.07 43.59 -3.73
N LEU A 7 -15.66 42.40 -3.53
CA LEU A 7 -15.29 41.09 -4.05
C LEU A 7 -13.84 40.61 -3.86
N LEU A 8 -13.68 39.78 -2.81
CA LEU A 8 -12.67 38.73 -2.73
C LEU A 8 -12.88 37.73 -3.87
N PHE A 9 -11.97 37.72 -4.84
CA PHE A 9 -11.81 36.61 -5.79
C PHE A 9 -11.06 35.48 -5.07
N PHE A 10 -11.79 34.57 -4.43
CA PHE A 10 -11.26 33.26 -4.07
C PHE A 10 -11.26 32.39 -5.34
N GLY A 11 -10.13 32.41 -6.06
CA GLY A 11 -9.84 31.42 -7.09
C GLY A 11 -9.64 30.07 -6.44
N LEU A 12 -10.70 29.26 -6.43
CA LEU A 12 -10.70 27.86 -6.02
C LEU A 12 -9.79 27.09 -6.99
N ALA A 13 -8.53 26.86 -6.59
CA ALA A 13 -7.64 25.96 -7.32
C ALA A 13 -8.20 24.54 -7.21
N ALA A 14 -8.92 24.11 -8.26
CA ALA A 14 -9.30 22.73 -8.43
C ALA A 14 -8.01 21.90 -8.60
N LEU A 15 -7.60 21.23 -7.52
CA LEU A 15 -6.53 20.26 -7.53
C LEU A 15 -6.99 19.07 -8.39
N THR A 16 -6.63 19.07 -9.67
CA THR A 16 -6.81 17.94 -10.56
C THR A 16 -5.93 16.81 -10.06
N LEU A 17 -6.54 15.84 -9.36
CA LEU A 17 -5.97 14.52 -9.13
C LEU A 17 -5.81 13.84 -10.49
N ILE A 18 -4.69 14.08 -11.15
CA ILE A 18 -4.19 13.29 -12.28
C ILE A 18 -3.86 11.90 -11.74
N PHE A 19 -4.88 11.06 -11.57
CA PHE A 19 -4.70 9.63 -11.42
C PHE A 19 -4.12 9.10 -12.73
N SER A 20 -2.84 8.76 -12.71
CA SER A 20 -2.15 8.03 -13.77
C SER A 20 -2.72 6.60 -13.85
N CYS A 21 -3.94 6.44 -14.35
CA CYS A 21 -4.63 5.14 -14.41
C CYS A 21 -3.94 4.13 -15.34
N ALA A 22 -3.16 4.59 -16.33
CA ALA A 22 -2.54 3.70 -17.32
C ALA A 22 -1.42 2.83 -16.73
N ASP A 23 -0.62 3.37 -15.80
CA ASP A 23 0.54 2.66 -15.23
C ASP A 23 0.14 1.72 -14.07
N ASN A 24 -1.05 1.91 -13.48
CA ASN A 24 -1.53 1.05 -12.40
C ASN A 24 -1.91 -0.36 -12.88
N LYS A 25 -2.21 -0.53 -14.18
CA LYS A 25 -2.66 -1.79 -14.76
C LYS A 25 -1.65 -2.93 -14.58
N LYS A 26 -0.35 -2.64 -14.67
CA LYS A 26 0.68 -3.68 -14.53
C LYS A 26 0.76 -4.26 -13.12
N TYR A 27 0.33 -3.51 -12.11
CA TYR A 27 0.30 -3.96 -10.70
C TYR A 27 -1.06 -4.52 -10.28
N ALA A 28 -2.14 -4.13 -10.95
CA ALA A 28 -3.47 -4.64 -10.64
C ALA A 28 -3.53 -6.17 -10.83
N GLY A 29 -4.16 -6.86 -9.88
CA GLY A 29 -4.24 -8.32 -9.87
C GLY A 29 -4.46 -8.89 -8.48
N MET A 30 -4.67 -10.21 -8.43
CA MET A 30 -4.71 -10.99 -7.20
C MET A 30 -3.40 -11.76 -7.04
N TYR A 31 -2.83 -11.72 -5.85
CA TYR A 31 -1.55 -12.33 -5.53
C TYR A 31 -1.69 -13.17 -4.28
N SER A 32 -1.13 -14.37 -4.28
CA SER A 32 -1.13 -15.24 -3.10
C SER A 32 0.24 -15.84 -2.85
N GLY A 33 0.54 -16.07 -1.58
CA GLY A 33 1.79 -16.71 -1.19
C GLY A 33 1.88 -16.93 0.31
N VAL A 34 3.03 -17.42 0.72
CA VAL A 34 3.26 -17.87 2.10
C VAL A 34 4.27 -16.96 2.78
N LEU A 35 3.90 -16.44 3.96
CA LEU A 35 4.80 -15.72 4.85
C LEU A 35 5.21 -16.63 6.01
N VAL A 36 6.51 -16.89 6.13
CA VAL A 36 7.07 -17.60 7.29
C VAL A 36 7.58 -16.56 8.29
N MET A 37 6.94 -16.49 9.45
CA MET A 37 7.18 -15.52 10.52
C MET A 37 7.62 -16.23 11.81
N GLU A 38 7.97 -15.46 12.85
CA GLU A 38 8.31 -16.03 14.16
C GLU A 38 7.14 -16.74 14.85
N ASP A 39 5.92 -16.29 14.61
CA ASP A 39 4.69 -16.84 15.20
C ASP A 39 4.05 -17.97 14.38
N GLY A 40 4.53 -18.22 13.17
CA GLY A 40 4.02 -19.29 12.32
C GLY A 40 4.14 -19.04 10.83
N THR A 41 3.44 -19.87 10.07
CA THR A 41 3.34 -19.78 8.62
C THR A 41 1.95 -19.31 8.25
N HIS A 42 1.86 -18.26 7.45
CA HIS A 42 0.61 -17.60 7.08
C HIS A 42 0.43 -17.61 5.56
N ASP A 43 -0.65 -18.23 5.08
CA ASP A 43 -1.10 -18.08 3.70
C ASP A 43 -1.81 -16.74 3.56
N ILE A 44 -1.29 -15.87 2.68
CA ILE A 44 -1.86 -14.53 2.48
C ILE A 44 -2.32 -14.31 1.05
N GLY A 45 -3.33 -13.46 0.90
CA GLY A 45 -3.78 -12.91 -0.37
C GLY A 45 -3.69 -11.39 -0.37
N ILE A 46 -3.16 -10.81 -1.44
CA ILE A 46 -3.21 -9.36 -1.71
C ILE A 46 -3.90 -9.13 -3.04
N THR A 47 -4.95 -8.31 -3.05
CA THR A 47 -5.58 -7.83 -4.29
C THR A 47 -5.29 -6.35 -4.47
N LEU A 48 -4.80 -5.97 -5.64
CA LEU A 48 -4.56 -4.58 -6.02
C LEU A 48 -5.49 -4.20 -7.17
N THR A 49 -6.26 -3.12 -7.02
CA THR A 49 -7.12 -2.59 -8.09
C THR A 49 -6.42 -1.46 -8.84
N GLU A 50 -6.81 -1.21 -10.09
CA GLU A 50 -6.28 -0.08 -10.88
C GLU A 50 -6.58 1.29 -10.22
N SER A 51 -7.63 1.37 -9.41
CA SER A 51 -8.06 2.58 -8.69
C SER A 51 -7.21 2.90 -7.46
N GLY A 52 -6.20 2.10 -7.13
CA GLY A 52 -5.37 2.30 -5.93
C GLY A 52 -5.92 1.65 -4.66
N THR A 53 -6.95 0.81 -4.75
CA THR A 53 -7.48 0.06 -3.60
C THR A 53 -6.74 -1.25 -3.43
N ALA A 54 -6.40 -1.60 -2.18
CA ALA A 54 -5.78 -2.86 -1.80
C ALA A 54 -6.70 -3.67 -0.90
N LYS A 55 -6.61 -5.00 -0.97
CA LYS A 55 -7.24 -5.92 -0.02
C LYS A 55 -6.22 -6.94 0.48
N LEU A 56 -6.24 -7.24 1.77
CA LEU A 56 -5.39 -8.24 2.42
C LEU A 56 -6.25 -9.31 3.07
N SER A 57 -5.99 -10.57 2.76
CA SER A 57 -6.60 -11.75 3.38
C SER A 57 -5.54 -12.67 3.98
N GLY A 58 -5.95 -13.53 4.91
CA GLY A 58 -5.09 -14.56 5.51
C GLY A 58 -4.12 -14.08 6.60
N PHE A 59 -4.01 -12.77 6.80
CA PHE A 59 -3.25 -12.20 7.92
C PHE A 59 -4.10 -12.04 9.21
N HIS A 60 -5.42 -11.91 9.05
CA HIS A 60 -6.42 -11.80 10.12
C HIS A 60 -7.66 -12.61 9.75
N GLU A 61 -8.57 -12.81 10.71
CA GLU A 61 -9.83 -13.56 10.50
C GLU A 61 -10.69 -12.96 9.39
N THR A 62 -10.63 -11.65 9.20
CA THR A 62 -11.40 -10.92 8.19
C THR A 62 -10.49 -10.28 7.15
N GLU A 63 -10.97 -10.21 5.91
CA GLU A 63 -10.34 -9.39 4.87
C GLU A 63 -10.28 -7.92 5.30
N ILE A 64 -9.14 -7.28 5.05
CA ILE A 64 -8.90 -5.87 5.37
C ILE A 64 -8.70 -5.10 4.08
N GLN A 65 -9.48 -4.02 3.93
CA GLN A 65 -9.30 -3.08 2.84
C GLN A 65 -8.26 -2.02 3.21
N GLY A 66 -7.54 -1.55 2.20
CA GLY A 66 -6.55 -0.51 2.30
C GLY A 66 -6.34 0.17 0.96
N ASP A 67 -5.22 0.87 0.84
CA ASP A 67 -4.84 1.59 -0.36
C ASP A 67 -3.42 1.19 -0.78
N TRP A 68 -3.11 1.36 -2.05
CA TRP A 68 -1.75 1.20 -2.54
C TRP A 68 -1.35 2.33 -3.48
N GLU A 69 -0.05 2.60 -3.47
CA GLU A 69 0.57 3.62 -4.31
C GLU A 69 1.88 3.10 -4.88
N LYS A 70 2.33 3.72 -5.98
CA LYS A 70 3.64 3.45 -6.56
C LYS A 70 4.67 4.30 -5.83
N GLU A 71 5.68 3.65 -5.27
CA GLU A 71 6.77 4.33 -4.58
C GLU A 71 8.04 3.48 -4.72
N LYS A 72 9.20 4.12 -4.61
CA LYS A 72 10.48 3.41 -4.65
C LYS A 72 10.53 2.36 -3.53
N VAL A 73 10.86 1.12 -3.87
CA VAL A 73 10.98 0.04 -2.89
C VAL A 73 12.46 -0.33 -2.72
N GLY A 74 12.93 -0.31 -1.46
CA GLY A 74 14.33 -0.57 -1.14
C GLY A 74 15.31 0.30 -1.94
N GLU A 75 16.34 -0.33 -2.51
CA GLU A 75 17.34 0.33 -3.36
C GLU A 75 17.03 0.21 -4.86
N SER A 76 15.87 -0.34 -5.23
CA SER A 76 15.50 -0.56 -6.63
C SER A 76 15.49 0.75 -7.43
N LYS A 77 15.88 0.68 -8.71
CA LYS A 77 15.74 1.80 -9.65
C LYS A 77 14.29 1.97 -10.11
N ASP A 78 13.52 0.88 -10.08
CA ASP A 78 12.13 0.86 -10.49
C ASP A 78 11.19 1.13 -9.31
N GLU A 79 10.05 1.76 -9.60
CA GLU A 79 8.95 1.88 -8.64
C GLU A 79 8.43 0.49 -8.27
N GLY A 80 8.11 0.30 -6.99
CA GLY A 80 7.35 -0.86 -6.52
C GLY A 80 5.97 -0.43 -6.05
N VAL A 81 5.32 -1.30 -5.28
CA VAL A 81 4.00 -1.08 -4.68
C VAL A 81 4.14 -0.94 -3.18
N TRP A 82 3.54 0.10 -2.64
CA TRP A 82 3.39 0.31 -1.20
C TRP A 82 1.93 0.12 -0.82
N ALA A 83 1.56 -1.08 -0.36
CA ALA A 83 0.20 -1.41 0.06
C ALA A 83 0.02 -1.18 1.57
N SER A 84 -0.93 -0.34 1.96
CA SER A 84 -1.16 0.10 3.34
C SER A 84 -2.52 -0.35 3.84
N PHE A 85 -2.56 -0.95 5.02
CA PHE A 85 -3.78 -1.48 5.65
C PHE A 85 -3.93 -0.90 7.05
N ASP A 86 -5.07 -0.26 7.31
CA ASP A 86 -5.37 0.36 8.60
C ASP A 86 -6.16 -0.58 9.50
N PHE A 87 -5.57 -0.92 10.64
CA PHE A 87 -6.21 -1.68 11.72
C PHE A 87 -6.66 -0.73 12.82
N PRO A 88 -7.53 -1.16 13.76
CA PRO A 88 -7.98 -0.31 14.86
C PRO A 88 -6.84 0.36 15.63
N ASN A 89 -5.73 -0.35 15.87
CA ASN A 89 -4.64 0.11 16.74
C ASN A 89 -3.32 0.42 16.02
N TYR A 90 -3.16 0.02 14.76
CA TYR A 90 -1.92 0.19 14.00
C TYR A 90 -2.18 0.26 12.50
N ARG A 91 -1.20 0.75 11.74
CA ARG A 91 -1.16 0.62 10.28
C ARG A 91 -0.09 -0.38 9.91
N MET A 92 -0.42 -1.30 9.02
CA MET A 92 0.53 -2.22 8.38
C MET A 92 0.83 -1.74 6.98
N ARG A 93 2.07 -1.91 6.52
CA ARG A 93 2.45 -1.56 5.16
C ARG A 93 3.38 -2.63 4.58
N PHE A 94 3.04 -3.08 3.38
CA PHE A 94 3.85 -3.97 2.56
C PHE A 94 4.59 -3.14 1.52
N GLU A 95 5.91 -3.30 1.48
CA GLU A 95 6.77 -2.81 0.39
C GLU A 95 6.98 -3.99 -0.57
N LEU A 96 6.47 -3.87 -1.80
CA LEU A 96 6.37 -4.96 -2.76
C LEU A 96 7.10 -4.57 -4.06
N SER A 97 7.98 -5.44 -4.55
CA SER A 97 8.60 -5.28 -5.87
C SER A 97 7.86 -6.14 -6.89
N LEU A 98 7.51 -5.57 -8.03
CA LEU A 98 6.92 -6.32 -9.13
C LEU A 98 8.01 -7.13 -9.84
N GLU A 99 7.75 -8.41 -10.03
CA GLU A 99 8.55 -9.31 -10.87
C GLU A 99 7.59 -9.97 -11.89
N ASP A 100 8.14 -10.60 -12.93
CA ASP A 100 7.38 -11.05 -14.12
C ASP A 100 6.01 -11.67 -13.82
N ASN A 101 5.93 -12.56 -12.82
CA ASN A 101 4.70 -13.30 -12.49
C ASN A 101 4.17 -13.05 -11.07
N GLY A 102 4.53 -11.94 -10.42
CA GLY A 102 4.11 -11.73 -9.04
C GLY A 102 4.72 -10.55 -8.32
N LEU A 103 4.58 -10.56 -6.99
CA LEU A 103 5.10 -9.53 -6.10
C LEU A 103 6.06 -10.15 -5.10
N ARG A 104 7.28 -9.63 -5.04
CA ARG A 104 8.23 -9.96 -3.98
C ARG A 104 8.03 -9.05 -2.79
N VAL A 105 7.82 -9.62 -1.61
CA VAL A 105 7.68 -8.86 -0.36
C VAL A 105 9.08 -8.44 0.10
N ILE A 106 9.40 -7.17 -0.03
CA ILE A 106 10.71 -6.63 0.38
C ILE A 106 10.71 -6.29 1.87
N ARG A 107 9.60 -5.75 2.36
CA ARG A 107 9.43 -5.42 3.78
C ARG A 107 7.97 -5.42 4.18
N ILE A 108 7.71 -5.80 5.44
CA ILE A 108 6.44 -5.52 6.10
C ILE A 108 6.74 -4.66 7.32
N SER A 109 6.05 -3.53 7.44
CA SER A 109 6.22 -2.59 8.53
C SER A 109 4.90 -2.30 9.25
N LEU A 110 4.98 -2.05 10.55
CA LEU A 110 3.87 -1.66 11.40
C LEU A 110 4.19 -0.34 12.09
N ARG A 111 3.18 0.51 12.17
CA ARG A 111 3.21 1.72 12.99
C ARG A 111 1.98 1.75 13.88
N MET A 112 2.19 1.75 15.19
CA MET A 112 1.10 1.92 16.15
C MET A 112 0.49 3.32 15.99
N LYS A 113 -0.84 3.41 16.02
CA LYS A 113 -1.53 4.71 15.95
C LYS A 113 -1.15 5.56 17.16
N GLY A 114 -0.89 6.85 16.92
CA GLY A 114 -0.40 7.78 17.94
C GLY A 114 1.07 7.60 18.35
N LYS A 115 1.84 6.73 17.66
CA LYS A 115 3.28 6.55 17.88
C LYS A 115 4.04 6.85 16.59
N THR A 116 5.26 7.36 16.74
CA THR A 116 6.18 7.64 15.62
C THR A 116 7.03 6.44 15.22
N VAL A 117 7.21 5.48 16.14
CA VAL A 117 8.08 4.32 15.95
C VAL A 117 7.50 3.40 14.86
N LEU A 118 8.33 3.11 13.85
CA LEU A 118 8.10 2.07 12.86
C LEU A 118 8.75 0.77 13.35
N ARG A 119 8.00 -0.33 13.30
CA ARG A 119 8.48 -1.68 13.56
C ARG A 119 8.50 -2.45 12.24
N THR A 120 9.56 -3.19 11.96
CA THR A 120 9.61 -4.08 10.79
C THR A 120 9.33 -5.50 11.26
N LEU A 121 8.43 -6.22 10.60
CA LEU A 121 8.26 -7.65 10.88
C LEU A 121 9.45 -8.42 10.35
N LYS A 122 9.95 -9.33 11.18
CA LYS A 122 11.02 -10.23 10.79
C LYS A 122 10.41 -11.46 10.11
N LEU A 123 10.64 -11.57 8.81
CA LEU A 123 10.33 -12.78 8.04
C LEU A 123 11.49 -13.77 8.22
N GLN A 124 11.17 -15.04 8.48
CA GLN A 124 12.18 -16.10 8.57
C GLN A 124 12.71 -16.46 7.18
N LYS A 125 11.83 -16.44 6.17
CA LYS A 125 12.22 -16.55 4.77
C LYS A 125 12.49 -15.16 4.22
N ALA A 126 13.69 -14.97 3.66
CA ALA A 126 14.02 -13.72 2.98
C ALA A 126 13.12 -13.53 1.76
N ASN A 127 12.54 -12.33 1.65
CA ASN A 127 11.81 -11.82 0.50
C ASN A 127 10.83 -12.82 -0.15
N PRO A 128 9.77 -13.25 0.56
CA PRO A 128 8.81 -14.22 0.04
C PRO A 128 8.12 -13.69 -1.23
N PHE A 129 7.74 -14.61 -2.09
CA PHE A 129 7.15 -14.32 -3.40
C PHE A 129 5.66 -14.62 -3.39
N LEU A 130 4.85 -13.65 -3.80
CA LEU A 130 3.41 -13.76 -3.97
C LEU A 130 3.13 -13.96 -5.45
N THR A 131 2.62 -15.13 -5.82
CA THR A 131 2.35 -15.49 -7.20
C THR A 131 1.05 -14.85 -7.65
N ARG A 132 1.07 -14.20 -8.82
CA ARG A 132 -0.15 -13.69 -9.47
C ARG A 132 -1.05 -14.87 -9.85
N GLN A 133 -2.34 -14.74 -9.56
CA GLN A 133 -3.39 -15.70 -9.93
C GLN A 133 -4.01 -15.35 -11.28
#